data_AF-A0A227J6C8-F1
#
_entry.id   AF-A0A227J6C8-F1
#
_cell.length_a   1.000
_cell.length_b   1.000
_cell.length_c   1.000
_cell.angle_alpha   90.00
_cell.angle_beta   90.00
_cell.angle_gamma   90.00
#
_symmetry.space_group_name_H-M   'P 1'
#
loop_
_entity.id
_entity.type
_entity.pdbx_description
1 polymer ?
#
loop_
_entity_poly.entity_id
_entity_poly.type
_entity_poly.pdbx_seq_one_letter_code
_entity_poly.pdbx_strand_id
1 'polypeptide(L)'
;MLKKLLPIISLSLLFGCAQQNDRAQQYLDGEFPQILNKVDVVESNKPRDFTEFNKQAEQVVMKSPSMAKIYQPLYQRLSEWAQQSGDTSALSAFGIQAAQLGGGDKKGNVL
;
A
#
# COMPACT_ATOMS: atom_id res chain seq x y z
N MET A 1 -36.35 10.36 36.63
CA MET A 1 -35.30 9.31 36.58
C MET A 1 -34.37 9.44 35.37
N LEU A 2 -34.83 10.00 34.24
CA LEU A 2 -34.04 10.19 33.01
C LEU A 2 -32.78 11.07 33.15
N LYS A 3 -32.83 12.14 33.98
CA LYS A 3 -31.69 13.05 34.22
C LYS A 3 -30.47 12.38 34.86
N LYS A 4 -30.64 11.26 35.57
CA LYS A 4 -29.54 10.52 36.21
C LYS A 4 -28.85 9.53 35.26
N LEU A 5 -29.51 9.18 34.15
CA LEU A 5 -28.96 8.30 33.10
C LEU A 5 -28.15 9.06 32.05
N LEU A 6 -28.40 10.35 31.91
CA LEU A 6 -27.69 11.25 31.00
C LEU A 6 -26.15 11.17 31.10
N PRO A 7 -25.51 11.25 32.28
CA PRO A 7 -24.06 11.16 32.37
C PRO A 7 -23.52 9.77 32.00
N ILE A 8 -24.29 8.71 32.25
CA ILE A 8 -23.90 7.32 31.93
C ILE A 8 -23.95 7.11 30.42
N ILE A 9 -25.01 7.57 29.75
CA ILE A 9 -25.16 7.52 28.29
C ILE A 9 -24.04 8.32 27.60
N SER A 10 -23.73 9.51 28.12
CA SER A 10 -22.61 10.32 27.61
C SER A 10 -21.27 9.61 27.75
N LEU A 11 -21.03 8.88 28.85
CA LEU A 11 -19.79 8.13 29.06
C LEU A 11 -19.69 6.92 28.12
N SER A 12 -20.79 6.23 27.85
CA SER A 12 -20.83 5.10 26.91
C SER A 12 -20.53 5.52 25.46
N LEU A 13 -20.92 6.73 25.07
CA LEU A 13 -20.62 7.29 23.74
C LEU A 13 -19.15 7.68 23.56
N LEU A 14 -18.42 7.97 24.64
CA LEU A 14 -17.03 8.44 24.58
C LEU A 14 -15.99 7.30 24.43
N PHE A 15 -16.32 6.07 24.85
CA PHE A 15 -15.41 4.93 24.79
C PHE A 15 -15.49 4.08 23.50
N GLY A 16 -16.33 4.48 22.54
CA GLY A 16 -16.54 3.72 21.29
C GLY A 16 -15.59 4.04 20.13
N CYS A 17 -14.72 5.04 20.25
CA CYS A 17 -13.98 5.58 19.09
C CYS A 17 -12.50 5.16 18.98
N ALA A 18 -12.02 4.24 19.81
CA ALA A 18 -10.64 3.78 19.71
C ALA A 18 -10.52 2.67 18.65
N GLN A 19 -10.30 3.06 17.39
CA GLN A 19 -9.98 2.11 16.33
C GLN A 19 -8.58 1.52 16.57
N GLN A 20 -8.49 0.19 16.61
CA GLN A 20 -7.28 -0.52 16.98
C GLN A 20 -6.25 -0.47 15.82
N ASN A 21 -5.44 0.58 15.84
CA ASN A 21 -4.40 0.85 14.84
C ASN A 21 -2.98 0.71 15.45
N ASP A 22 -2.83 -0.11 16.48
CA ASP A 22 -1.61 -0.25 17.29
C ASP A 22 -0.36 -0.65 16.48
N ARG A 23 -0.55 -1.22 15.27
CA ARG A 23 0.50 -1.62 14.33
C ARG A 23 0.44 -0.83 13.01
N ALA A 24 -0.08 0.39 13.07
CA ALA A 24 -0.29 1.26 11.91
C ALA A 24 -1.26 0.69 10.87
N GLN A 25 -2.18 -0.18 11.28
CA GLN A 25 -3.25 -0.64 10.39
C GLN A 25 -4.08 0.54 9.87
N GLN A 26 -4.50 0.44 8.62
CA GLN A 26 -5.35 1.40 7.95
C GLN A 26 -6.66 0.72 7.52
N TYR A 27 -7.75 1.48 7.59
CA TYR A 27 -9.10 0.99 7.27
C TYR A 27 -9.84 2.04 6.44
N LEU A 28 -9.14 2.60 5.45
CA LEU A 28 -9.62 3.70 4.59
C LEU A 28 -10.24 3.18 3.28
N ASP A 29 -9.79 2.03 2.80
CA ASP A 29 -10.07 1.54 1.43
C ASP A 29 -11.21 0.51 1.38
N GLY A 30 -11.85 0.24 2.51
CA GLY A 30 -12.90 -0.78 2.61
C GLY A 30 -12.32 -2.19 2.62
N GLU A 31 -13.01 -3.12 1.96
CA GLU A 31 -12.71 -4.55 2.00
C GLU A 31 -12.19 -5.04 0.64
N PHE A 32 -11.10 -5.81 0.67
CA PHE A 32 -10.46 -6.36 -0.52
C PHE A 32 -10.90 -7.81 -0.76
N PRO A 33 -11.73 -8.08 -1.77
CA PRO A 33 -12.32 -9.41 -1.97
C PRO A 33 -11.32 -10.46 -2.47
N GLN A 34 -10.20 -10.04 -3.07
CA GLN A 34 -9.16 -10.92 -3.62
C GLN A 34 -7.83 -10.75 -2.87
N ILE A 35 -6.91 -11.70 -3.07
CA ILE A 35 -5.52 -11.56 -2.58
C ILE A 35 -4.84 -10.38 -3.28
N LEU A 36 -4.96 -10.29 -4.60
CA LEU A 36 -4.48 -9.19 -5.43
C LEU A 36 -5.67 -8.53 -6.12
N ASN A 37 -5.86 -7.24 -5.84
CA ASN A 37 -6.97 -6.45 -6.36
C ASN A 37 -6.39 -5.41 -7.31
N LYS A 38 -6.66 -5.55 -8.60
CA LYS A 38 -6.14 -4.60 -9.61
C LYS A 38 -6.61 -3.18 -9.27
N VAL A 39 -5.70 -2.23 -9.31
CA VAL A 39 -5.98 -0.80 -9.10
C VAL A 39 -5.37 0.01 -10.22
N ASP A 40 -6.08 1.05 -10.67
CA ASP A 40 -5.62 1.91 -11.76
C ASP A 40 -4.70 3.04 -11.26
N VAL A 41 -4.88 3.47 -10.01
CA VAL A 41 -4.12 4.55 -9.36
C VAL A 41 -3.72 4.11 -7.96
N VAL A 42 -2.48 4.42 -7.58
CA VAL A 42 -1.96 4.19 -6.22
C VAL A 42 -1.80 5.53 -5.53
N GLU A 43 -2.70 5.82 -4.59
CA GLU A 43 -2.69 7.04 -3.78
C GLU A 43 -1.73 6.88 -2.59
N SER A 44 -0.71 7.73 -2.53
CA SER A 44 0.18 7.79 -1.37
C SER A 44 0.78 9.17 -1.21
N ASN A 45 0.71 9.69 0.02
CA ASN A 45 1.38 10.91 0.43
C ASN A 45 2.66 10.64 1.25
N LYS A 46 3.12 9.39 1.29
CA LYS A 46 4.29 9.00 2.08
C LYS A 46 5.58 9.39 1.33
N PRO A 47 6.65 9.79 2.06
CA PRO A 47 7.97 9.93 1.48
C PRO A 47 8.41 8.63 0.80
N ARG A 48 9.16 8.76 -0.29
CA ARG A 48 9.61 7.64 -1.11
C ARG A 48 11.13 7.69 -1.22
N ASP A 49 11.76 6.53 -1.12
CA ASP A 49 13.19 6.36 -1.32
C ASP A 49 13.43 5.21 -2.30
N PHE A 50 14.02 5.52 -3.46
CA PHE A 50 14.32 4.57 -4.52
C PHE A 50 15.82 4.37 -4.73
N THR A 51 16.67 4.90 -3.84
CA THR A 51 18.13 4.91 -4.01
C THR A 51 18.74 3.51 -4.15
N GLU A 52 18.15 2.52 -3.47
CA GLU A 52 18.63 1.13 -3.47
C GLU A 52 17.97 0.25 -4.55
N PHE A 53 16.86 0.68 -5.16
CA PHE A 53 16.11 -0.16 -6.09
C PHE A 53 16.97 -0.59 -7.30
N ASN A 54 17.66 0.36 -7.94
CA ASN A 54 18.49 0.08 -9.11
C ASN A 54 19.65 -0.86 -8.79
N LYS A 55 20.28 -0.67 -7.63
CA LYS A 55 21.36 -1.55 -7.16
C LYS A 55 20.85 -2.98 -6.96
N GLN A 56 19.68 -3.14 -6.34
CA GLN A 56 19.08 -4.46 -6.13
C GLN A 56 18.63 -5.10 -7.46
N ALA A 57 18.05 -4.34 -8.38
CA ALA A 57 17.66 -4.83 -9.70
C ALA A 57 18.87 -5.34 -10.49
N GLU A 58 19.99 -4.63 -10.46
CA GLU A 58 21.24 -5.04 -11.10
C GLU A 58 21.75 -6.37 -10.53
N GLN A 59 21.70 -6.55 -9.20
CA GLN A 59 22.06 -7.83 -8.58
C GLN A 59 21.21 -9.00 -9.10
N VAL A 60 19.90 -8.82 -9.29
CA VAL A 60 19.02 -9.85 -9.85
C VAL A 60 19.40 -10.16 -11.29
N VAL A 61 19.60 -9.12 -12.11
CA VAL A 61 19.97 -9.28 -13.53
C VAL A 61 21.29 -10.03 -13.68
N MET A 62 22.30 -9.71 -12.87
CA MET A 62 23.62 -10.37 -12.92
C MET A 62 23.59 -11.79 -12.36
N LYS A 63 22.88 -12.03 -11.25
CA LYS A 63 22.94 -13.31 -10.51
C LYS A 63 21.90 -14.33 -10.96
N SER A 64 20.85 -13.91 -11.66
CA SER A 64 19.76 -14.80 -12.09
C SER A 64 19.32 -14.50 -13.52
N PRO A 65 20.00 -15.08 -14.54
CA PRO A 65 19.63 -14.89 -15.94
C PRO A 65 18.18 -15.31 -16.26
N SER A 66 17.65 -16.32 -15.57
CA SER A 66 16.25 -16.77 -15.74
C SER A 66 15.25 -15.71 -15.27
N MET A 67 15.51 -15.06 -14.14
CA MET A 67 14.69 -13.94 -13.66
C MET A 67 14.86 -12.71 -14.55
N ALA A 68 16.09 -12.41 -14.97
CA ALA A 68 16.37 -11.29 -15.87
C ALA A 68 15.56 -11.38 -17.17
N LYS A 69 15.52 -12.56 -17.79
CA LYS A 69 14.73 -12.81 -19.00
C LYS A 69 13.24 -12.45 -18.85
N ILE A 70 12.69 -12.62 -17.66
CA ILE A 70 11.26 -12.39 -17.39
C ILE A 70 11.01 -10.95 -16.93
N TYR A 71 11.83 -10.44 -16.00
CA TYR A 71 11.50 -9.24 -15.22
C TYR A 71 12.38 -8.01 -15.52
N GLN A 72 13.48 -8.15 -16.25
CA GLN A 72 14.34 -7.01 -16.58
C GLN A 72 13.59 -5.85 -17.26
N PRO A 73 12.63 -6.09 -18.21
CA PRO A 73 11.86 -5.00 -18.78
C PRO A 73 11.04 -4.22 -17.72
N LEU A 74 10.48 -4.92 -16.73
CA LEU A 74 9.74 -4.29 -15.63
C LEU A 74 10.67 -3.46 -14.74
N TYR A 75 11.86 -3.98 -14.44
CA TYR A 75 12.86 -3.23 -13.66
C TYR A 75 13.24 -1.92 -14.36
N GLN A 76 13.46 -1.95 -15.67
CA GLN A 76 13.78 -0.75 -16.46
C GLN A 76 12.66 0.29 -16.40
N ARG A 77 11.38 -0.12 -16.54
CA ARG A 77 10.24 0.80 -16.42
C ARG A 77 10.11 1.40 -15.02
N LEU A 78 10.35 0.60 -13.98
CA LEU A 78 10.36 1.09 -12.59
C LEU A 78 11.51 2.05 -12.33
N SER A 79 12.69 1.80 -12.89
CA SER A 79 13.84 2.71 -12.81
C SER A 79 13.56 4.04 -13.51
N GLU A 80 12.99 4.01 -14.71
CA GLU A 80 12.59 5.21 -15.46
C GLU A 80 11.55 6.03 -14.67
N TRP A 81 10.52 5.36 -14.13
CA TRP A 81 9.50 5.99 -13.30
C TRP A 81 10.11 6.66 -12.05
N ALA A 82 10.98 5.95 -11.33
CA ALA A 82 11.61 6.44 -10.11
C ALA A 82 12.56 7.63 -10.36
N GLN A 83 13.24 7.67 -11.51
CA GLN A 83 14.13 8.77 -11.88
C GLN A 83 13.37 10.04 -12.31
N GLN A 84 12.20 9.90 -12.94
CA GLN A 84 11.45 11.03 -13.47
C GLN A 84 10.52 11.68 -12.44
N SER A 85 9.71 10.87 -11.76
CA SER A 85 8.69 11.40 -10.84
C SER A 85 8.69 10.68 -9.50
N GLY A 86 8.80 9.35 -9.51
CA GLY A 86 8.47 8.54 -8.35
C GLY A 86 7.00 8.69 -7.88
N ASP A 87 6.14 9.33 -8.67
CA ASP A 87 4.74 9.55 -8.33
C ASP A 87 3.93 8.29 -8.62
N THR A 88 3.36 7.69 -7.58
CA THR A 88 2.60 6.44 -7.67
C THR A 88 1.30 6.59 -8.46
N SER A 89 0.80 7.80 -8.64
CA SER A 89 -0.36 8.06 -9.51
C SER A 89 -0.02 7.92 -11.00
N ALA A 90 1.26 8.06 -11.36
CA ALA A 90 1.74 8.08 -12.73
C ALA A 90 2.19 6.69 -13.26
N LEU A 91 2.11 5.63 -12.47
CA LEU A 91 2.62 4.28 -12.81
C LEU A 91 2.12 3.78 -14.19
N SER A 92 0.84 3.99 -14.48
CA SER A 92 0.21 3.55 -15.73
C SER A 92 0.81 4.25 -16.97
N ALA A 93 1.25 5.50 -16.84
CA ALA A 93 1.91 6.24 -17.92
C ALA A 93 3.27 5.64 -18.29
N PHE A 94 3.92 4.94 -17.35
CA PHE A 94 5.15 4.16 -17.59
C PHE A 94 4.86 2.72 -18.05
N GLY A 95 3.58 2.34 -18.18
CA GLY A 95 3.14 0.99 -18.52
C GLY A 95 3.19 0.01 -17.35
N ILE A 96 3.25 0.51 -16.12
CA ILE A 96 3.32 -0.31 -14.91
C ILE A 96 1.89 -0.54 -14.39
N GLN A 97 1.55 -1.81 -14.18
CA GLN A 97 0.28 -2.21 -13.59
C GLN A 97 0.45 -2.37 -12.08
N ALA A 98 -0.58 -1.97 -11.32
CA ALA A 98 -0.61 -2.13 -9.87
C ALA A 98 -1.77 -3.02 -9.44
N ALA A 99 -1.54 -3.78 -8.37
CA ALA A 99 -2.57 -4.52 -7.67
C ALA A 99 -2.32 -4.42 -6.16
N GLN A 100 -3.35 -4.05 -5.40
CA GLN A 100 -3.30 -3.91 -3.95
C GLN A 100 -3.53 -5.27 -3.29
N LEU A 101 -2.64 -5.61 -2.36
CA LEU A 101 -2.78 -6.80 -1.53
C LEU A 101 -3.94 -6.61 -0.55
N GLY A 102 -4.75 -7.64 -0.38
CA GLY A 102 -5.84 -7.61 0.61
C GLY A 102 -5.35 -7.57 2.05
N GLY A 103 -4.12 -8.02 2.34
CA GLY A 103 -3.58 -8.07 3.70
C GLY A 103 -4.16 -9.21 4.56
N GLY A 104 -3.68 -9.33 5.80
CA GLY A 104 -4.06 -10.41 6.72
C GLY A 104 -5.52 -10.33 7.19
N ASP A 105 -6.11 -9.15 7.12
CA ASP A 105 -7.48 -8.83 7.56
C ASP A 105 -8.43 -8.49 6.41
N LYS A 106 -7.97 -8.60 5.16
CA LYS A 106 -8.70 -8.17 3.95
C LYS A 106 -8.97 -6.65 3.88
N LYS A 107 -8.21 -5.82 4.61
CA LYS A 107 -8.35 -4.36 4.64
C LYS A 107 -7.12 -3.62 4.12
N GLY A 108 -6.20 -4.33 3.47
CA GLY A 108 -4.97 -3.77 2.91
C GLY A 108 -3.77 -3.82 3.87
N ASN A 109 -3.95 -4.37 5.07
CA ASN A 109 -2.90 -4.43 6.10
C ASN A 109 -2.04 -5.69 5.91
N VAL A 110 -0.91 -5.53 5.23
CA VAL A 110 0.08 -6.58 4.99
C VAL A 110 1.00 -6.72 6.21
N LEU A 111 1.21 -7.96 6.66
CA LEU A 111 2.12 -8.30 7.77
C LEU A 111 3.59 -8.27 7.36
#